data_AF-A0A7Y8SYN1-F1
#
_entry.id   AF-A0A7Y8SYN1-F1
#
_cell.length_a   1.000
_cell.length_b   1.000
_cell.length_c   1.000
_cell.angle_alpha   90.00
_cell.angle_beta   90.00
_cell.angle_gamma   90.00
#
_symmetry.space_group_name_H-M   'P 1'
#
loop_
_entity.id
_entity.type
_entity.pdbx_description
1 polymer ?
#
loop_
_entity_poly.entity_id
_entity_poly.type
_entity_poly.pdbx_seq_one_letter_code
_entity_poly.pdbx_strand_id
1 'polypeptide(L)'
;MLPKSWSEQAFEYKGFQLWHGMTMVFLIFGSEITLPWQLSFYAALALGIATIAVRRRIEHRWQWRGVGIRQIFGAIYFLGAFSVFAALIIKSNYERVIFVPLIMAIVGIGTFFVLFVLRIVHLSDVAFRAECAGMPPIERPERPKLPQWKVAIGIVHFLAYSVIFVGLAWYFYLYMDAFQSGSMVATSERSEALTDHGNIVYITRDEMRILNWLFLFGFIGIPAWMASTFYLHFKLKIPLLPMPTEWLPKIR
;
A
#
# COMPACT_ATOMS: atom_id res chain seq x y z
N MET A 1 9.02 12.82 -13.82
CA MET A 1 7.80 12.71 -14.66
C MET A 1 6.96 11.55 -14.14
N LEU A 2 5.63 11.59 -14.24
CA LEU A 2 4.80 10.42 -13.92
C LEU A 2 4.71 9.52 -15.16
N PRO A 3 4.94 8.20 -15.02
CA PRO A 3 4.85 7.27 -16.14
C PRO A 3 3.40 7.22 -16.65
N LYS A 4 3.20 7.29 -17.96
CA LYS A 4 1.87 7.24 -18.61
C LYS A 4 1.50 5.85 -19.11
N SER A 5 2.46 4.92 -19.10
CA SER A 5 2.30 3.56 -19.57
C SER A 5 3.13 2.60 -18.71
N TRP A 6 2.83 1.31 -18.75
CA TRP A 6 3.59 0.29 -18.01
C TRP A 6 5.06 0.26 -18.44
N SER A 7 5.36 0.43 -19.73
CA SER A 7 6.73 0.44 -20.24
C SER A 7 7.55 1.61 -19.70
N GLU A 8 6.93 2.75 -19.40
CA GLU A 8 7.60 3.95 -18.85
C GLU A 8 7.92 3.83 -17.35
N GLN A 9 7.31 2.89 -16.63
CA GLN A 9 7.56 2.71 -15.20
C GLN A 9 8.96 2.16 -14.94
N ALA A 10 9.61 2.68 -13.89
CA ALA A 10 10.89 2.14 -13.45
C ALA A 10 10.70 0.71 -12.91
N PHE A 11 11.78 -0.08 -12.90
CA PHE A 11 11.72 -1.46 -12.42
C PHE A 11 11.31 -1.55 -10.96
N GLU A 12 11.78 -0.64 -10.11
CA GLU A 12 11.46 -0.63 -8.68
C GLU A 12 9.97 -0.39 -8.44
N TYR A 13 9.35 0.47 -9.25
CA TYR A 13 7.93 0.72 -9.16
C TYR A 13 7.10 -0.48 -9.65
N LYS A 14 7.56 -1.20 -10.68
CA LYS A 14 6.98 -2.49 -11.10
C LYS A 14 7.14 -3.55 -10.02
N GLY A 15 8.32 -3.63 -9.42
CA GLY A 15 8.62 -4.55 -8.31
C GLY A 15 7.74 -4.28 -7.10
N PHE A 16 7.52 -3.01 -6.75
CA PHE A 16 6.58 -2.61 -5.72
C PHE A 16 5.13 -3.03 -6.04
N GLN A 17 4.68 -2.84 -7.29
CA GLN A 17 3.34 -3.31 -7.70
C GLN A 17 3.22 -4.83 -7.65
N LEU A 18 4.27 -5.56 -8.06
CA LEU A 18 4.32 -7.02 -7.95
C LEU A 18 4.25 -7.46 -6.48
N TRP A 19 5.05 -6.85 -5.60
CA TRP A 19 5.02 -7.08 -4.16
C TRP A 19 3.61 -6.88 -3.60
N HIS A 20 3.01 -5.73 -3.88
CA HIS A 20 1.70 -5.38 -3.35
C HIS A 20 0.60 -6.30 -3.90
N GLY A 21 0.65 -6.64 -5.20
CA GLY A 21 -0.27 -7.59 -5.82
C GLY A 21 -0.17 -8.98 -5.21
N MET A 22 1.04 -9.50 -4.99
CA MET A 22 1.24 -10.80 -4.33
C MET A 22 0.75 -10.79 -2.89
N THR A 23 0.90 -9.67 -2.19
CA THR A 23 0.33 -9.52 -0.86
C THR A 23 -1.19 -9.58 -0.86
N MET A 24 -1.88 -9.01 -1.85
CA MET A 24 -3.33 -9.14 -1.96
C MET A 24 -3.73 -10.60 -2.24
N VAL A 25 -2.96 -11.33 -3.04
CA VAL A 25 -3.19 -12.76 -3.28
C VAL A 25 -3.06 -13.56 -1.98
N PHE A 26 -2.00 -13.33 -1.18
CA PHE A 26 -1.87 -13.99 0.12
C PHE A 26 -2.90 -13.52 1.15
N LEU A 27 -3.41 -12.31 1.06
CA LEU A 27 -4.51 -11.89 1.93
C LEU A 27 -5.78 -12.71 1.64
N ILE A 28 -6.02 -13.07 0.38
CA ILE A 28 -7.20 -13.85 -0.05
C ILE A 28 -7.01 -15.36 0.18
N PHE A 29 -5.84 -15.89 -0.14
CA PHE A 29 -5.57 -17.34 -0.16
C PHE A 29 -4.60 -17.82 0.92
N GLY A 30 -4.09 -16.91 1.76
CA GLY A 30 -3.03 -17.21 2.72
C GLY A 30 -3.45 -18.07 3.91
N SER A 31 -4.75 -18.29 4.13
CA SER A 31 -5.22 -19.29 5.11
C SER A 31 -4.72 -20.70 4.79
N GLU A 32 -4.47 -20.98 3.52
CA GLU A 32 -3.98 -22.29 3.05
C GLU A 32 -2.45 -22.41 3.09
N ILE A 33 -1.74 -21.32 3.39
CA ILE A 33 -0.27 -21.25 3.32
C ILE A 33 0.28 -20.98 4.72
N THR A 34 1.15 -21.88 5.18
CA THR A 34 1.78 -21.73 6.50
C THR A 34 2.64 -20.47 6.57
N LEU A 35 2.74 -19.90 7.77
CA LEU A 35 3.53 -18.69 8.03
C LEU A 35 4.98 -18.78 7.51
N PRO A 36 5.75 -19.87 7.75
CA PRO A 36 7.10 -19.99 7.22
C PRO A 36 7.16 -19.83 5.69
N TRP A 37 6.22 -20.43 4.96
CA TRP A 37 6.17 -20.32 3.51
C TRP A 37 5.85 -18.90 3.04
N GLN A 38 4.92 -18.21 3.69
CA GLN A 38 4.63 -16.81 3.37
C GLN A 38 5.86 -15.93 3.57
N LEU A 39 6.55 -16.07 4.72
CA LEU A 39 7.76 -15.30 5.02
C LEU A 39 8.90 -15.61 4.06
N SER A 40 9.14 -16.88 3.74
CA SER A 40 10.14 -17.30 2.75
C SER A 40 9.86 -16.73 1.37
N PHE A 41 8.59 -16.72 0.93
CA PHE A 41 8.20 -16.12 -0.34
C PHE A 41 8.47 -14.61 -0.36
N TYR A 42 8.07 -13.89 0.69
CA TYR A 42 8.34 -12.46 0.79
C TYR A 42 9.84 -12.16 0.81
N ALA A 43 10.62 -12.92 1.57
CA ALA A 43 12.07 -12.76 1.60
C ALA A 43 12.69 -12.99 0.21
N ALA A 44 12.30 -14.06 -0.49
CA ALA A 44 12.77 -14.36 -1.84
C ALA A 44 12.38 -13.26 -2.84
N LEU A 45 11.15 -12.76 -2.78
CA LEU A 45 10.67 -11.68 -3.64
C LEU A 45 11.43 -10.37 -3.38
N ALA A 46 11.60 -9.98 -2.11
CA ALA A 46 12.35 -8.80 -1.72
C ALA A 46 13.81 -8.88 -2.18
N LEU A 47 14.46 -10.02 -1.97
CA LEU A 47 15.83 -10.28 -2.42
C LEU A 47 15.94 -10.20 -3.94
N GLY A 48 15.03 -10.85 -4.68
CA GLY A 48 15.03 -10.81 -6.15
C GLY A 48 14.89 -9.39 -6.70
N ILE A 49 13.96 -8.61 -6.16
CA ILE A 49 13.78 -7.19 -6.52
C ILE A 49 15.06 -6.41 -6.18
N ALA A 50 15.59 -6.56 -4.97
CA ALA A 50 16.79 -5.85 -4.52
C ALA A 50 18.02 -6.20 -5.38
N THR A 51 18.26 -7.47 -5.68
CA THR A 51 19.39 -7.92 -6.50
C THR A 51 19.32 -7.34 -7.91
N ILE A 52 18.16 -7.40 -8.58
CA ILE A 52 17.99 -6.84 -9.93
C ILE A 52 18.13 -5.31 -9.90
N ALA A 53 17.57 -4.66 -8.88
CA ALA A 53 17.68 -3.22 -8.68
C ALA A 53 19.13 -2.77 -8.49
N VAL A 54 19.91 -3.48 -7.66
CA VAL A 54 21.35 -3.23 -7.47
C VAL A 54 22.12 -3.45 -8.76
N ARG A 55 21.91 -4.58 -9.43
CA ARG A 55 22.55 -4.87 -10.72
C ARG A 55 22.30 -3.78 -11.75
N ARG A 56 21.05 -3.33 -11.92
CA ARG A 56 20.70 -2.22 -12.82
C ARG A 56 21.42 -0.92 -12.45
N ARG A 57 21.55 -0.61 -11.15
CA ARG A 57 22.30 0.59 -10.70
C ARG A 57 23.76 0.51 -11.09
N ILE A 58 24.40 -0.66 -10.90
CA ILE A 58 25.79 -0.88 -11.28
C ILE A 58 25.98 -0.75 -12.79
N GLU A 59 25.15 -1.44 -13.59
CA GLU A 59 25.20 -1.43 -15.06
C GLU A 59 25.02 -0.02 -15.64
N HIS A 60 24.13 0.78 -15.04
CA HIS A 60 23.87 2.16 -15.48
C HIS A 60 24.73 3.22 -14.77
N ARG A 61 25.70 2.82 -13.94
CA ARG A 61 26.58 3.73 -13.16
C ARG A 61 25.80 4.75 -12.35
N TRP A 62 24.69 4.33 -11.74
CA TRP A 62 23.88 5.19 -10.89
C TRP A 62 24.73 5.72 -9.72
N GLN A 63 24.60 7.02 -9.46
CA GLN A 63 25.24 7.69 -8.35
C GLN A 63 24.18 8.35 -7.48
N TRP A 64 24.20 8.06 -6.19
CA TRP A 64 23.31 8.71 -5.25
C TRP A 64 23.75 10.15 -5.05
N ARG A 65 22.86 11.10 -5.36
CA ARG A 65 23.13 12.54 -5.28
C ARG A 65 22.91 13.15 -3.90
N GLY A 66 22.62 12.30 -2.92
CA GLY A 66 22.14 12.74 -1.62
C GLY A 66 20.76 13.37 -1.69
N VAL A 67 20.26 13.75 -0.52
CA VAL A 67 18.96 14.40 -0.37
C VAL A 67 19.06 15.57 0.60
N GLY A 68 18.19 16.55 0.41
CA GLY A 68 18.09 17.70 1.32
C GLY A 68 17.42 17.33 2.64
N ILE A 69 17.54 18.21 3.63
CA ILE A 69 16.98 18.02 4.97
C ILE A 69 15.45 17.81 4.96
N ARG A 70 14.74 18.45 4.02
CA ARG A 70 13.29 18.28 3.85
C ARG A 70 12.91 16.84 3.50
N GLN A 71 13.69 16.21 2.62
CA GLN A 71 13.49 14.81 2.26
C GLN A 71 13.84 13.88 3.42
N ILE A 72 14.88 14.18 4.20
CA ILE A 72 15.22 13.41 5.40
C ILE A 72 14.05 13.44 6.39
N PHE A 73 13.51 14.62 6.71
CA PHE A 73 12.33 14.74 7.56
C PHE A 73 11.10 14.03 6.97
N GLY A 74 10.90 14.10 5.65
CA GLY A 74 9.86 13.35 4.97
C GLY A 74 10.02 11.83 5.13
N ALA A 75 11.25 11.31 4.99
CA ALA A 75 11.54 9.90 5.18
C ALA A 75 11.33 9.47 6.64
N ILE A 76 11.77 10.27 7.61
CA ILE A 76 11.50 10.03 9.04
C ILE A 76 10.00 10.02 9.32
N TYR A 77 9.25 10.98 8.76
CA TYR A 77 7.80 11.05 8.90
C TYR A 77 7.13 9.78 8.37
N PHE A 78 7.45 9.35 7.14
CA PHE A 78 6.89 8.12 6.58
C PHE A 78 7.29 6.90 7.40
N LEU A 79 8.57 6.78 7.77
CA LEU A 79 9.03 5.68 8.61
C LEU A 79 8.26 5.63 9.94
N GLY A 80 8.08 6.79 10.60
CA GLY A 80 7.30 6.90 11.83
C GLY A 80 5.84 6.53 11.65
N ALA A 81 5.18 7.08 10.64
CA ALA A 81 3.77 6.80 10.35
C ALA A 81 3.52 5.31 10.06
N PHE A 82 4.34 4.70 9.20
CA PHE A 82 4.22 3.28 8.89
C PHE A 82 4.65 2.38 10.06
N SER A 83 5.62 2.79 10.88
CA SER A 83 6.00 2.07 12.10
C SER A 83 4.89 2.08 13.14
N VAL A 84 4.22 3.22 13.36
CA VAL A 84 3.06 3.31 14.25
C VAL A 84 1.94 2.42 13.73
N PHE A 85 1.66 2.46 12.43
CA PHE A 85 0.62 1.62 11.84
C PHE A 85 0.93 0.12 11.96
N ALA A 86 2.18 -0.28 11.68
CA ALA A 86 2.64 -1.65 11.89
C ALA A 86 2.56 -2.06 13.37
N ALA A 87 2.95 -1.18 14.30
CA ALA A 87 2.87 -1.44 15.73
C ALA A 87 1.43 -1.63 16.22
N LEU A 88 0.46 -0.89 15.68
CA LEU A 88 -0.96 -1.07 16.00
C LEU A 88 -1.48 -2.43 15.54
N ILE A 89 -1.01 -2.93 14.40
CA ILE A 89 -1.37 -4.26 13.88
C ILE A 89 -0.66 -5.37 14.65
N ILE A 90 0.61 -5.19 14.99
CA ILE A 90 1.39 -6.16 15.78
C ILE A 90 0.81 -6.29 17.20
N LYS A 91 0.47 -5.16 17.83
CA LYS A 91 -0.15 -5.12 19.16
C LYS A 91 -1.51 -5.81 19.21
N SER A 92 -2.22 -5.90 18.09
CA SER A 92 -3.53 -6.57 17.99
C SER A 92 -3.46 -8.10 17.82
N ASN A 93 -2.29 -8.72 18.08
CA ASN A 93 -1.96 -10.16 18.06
C ASN A 93 -1.22 -10.64 16.79
N TYR A 94 0.10 -10.47 16.81
CA TYR A 94 1.07 -10.93 15.80
C TYR A 94 1.06 -12.44 15.48
N GLU A 95 0.45 -13.27 16.33
CA GLU A 95 0.42 -14.73 16.18
C GLU A 95 -0.56 -15.21 15.10
N ARG A 96 -1.42 -14.31 14.61
CA ARG A 96 -2.45 -14.64 13.62
C ARG A 96 -1.93 -14.45 12.20
N VAL A 97 -1.83 -15.57 11.48
CA VAL A 97 -1.27 -15.65 10.12
C VAL A 97 -2.00 -14.75 9.11
N ILE A 98 -3.28 -14.43 9.34
CA ILE A 98 -4.09 -13.56 8.45
C ILE A 98 -3.56 -12.12 8.37
N PHE A 99 -2.82 -11.66 9.38
CA PHE A 99 -2.27 -10.30 9.41
C PHE A 99 -0.91 -10.19 8.73
N VAL A 100 -0.23 -11.30 8.46
CA VAL A 100 1.12 -11.28 7.87
C VAL A 100 1.09 -10.62 6.49
N PRO A 101 0.18 -10.96 5.56
CA PRO A 101 0.08 -10.24 4.30
C PRO A 101 -0.15 -8.73 4.51
N LEU A 102 -1.05 -8.34 5.42
CA LEU A 102 -1.30 -6.93 5.71
C LEU A 102 -0.05 -6.20 6.20
N ILE A 103 0.67 -6.78 7.17
CA ILE A 103 1.94 -6.25 7.69
C ILE A 103 2.94 -6.10 6.53
N MET A 104 3.06 -7.12 5.67
CA MET A 104 3.99 -7.09 4.55
C MET A 104 3.59 -6.08 3.47
N ALA A 105 2.30 -5.82 3.25
CA ALA A 105 1.86 -4.70 2.41
C ALA A 105 2.34 -3.37 2.99
N ILE A 106 2.14 -3.15 4.29
CA ILE A 106 2.52 -1.91 4.98
C ILE A 106 4.02 -1.70 4.95
N VAL A 107 4.80 -2.75 5.23
CA VAL A 107 6.26 -2.74 5.14
C VAL A 107 6.69 -2.39 3.71
N GLY A 108 6.16 -3.09 2.69
CA GLY A 108 6.51 -2.81 1.30
C GLY A 108 6.17 -1.39 0.85
N ILE A 109 4.98 -0.90 1.20
CA ILE A 109 4.53 0.47 0.93
C ILE A 109 5.45 1.48 1.63
N GLY A 110 5.66 1.31 2.94
CA GLY A 110 6.47 2.20 3.75
C GLY A 110 7.92 2.25 3.27
N THR A 111 8.56 1.10 3.07
CA THR A 111 9.91 1.01 2.51
C THR A 111 9.98 1.68 1.14
N PHE A 112 9.03 1.43 0.23
CA PHE A 112 9.04 2.08 -1.08
C PHE A 112 8.95 3.60 -0.97
N PHE A 113 8.06 4.15 -0.14
CA PHE A 113 7.92 5.59 0.05
C PHE A 113 9.16 6.23 0.67
N VAL A 114 9.75 5.59 1.69
CA VAL A 114 11.00 6.05 2.31
C VAL A 114 12.10 6.09 1.25
N LEU A 115 12.30 5.00 0.51
CA LEU A 115 13.31 4.95 -0.55
C LEU A 115 13.04 5.95 -1.68
N PHE A 116 11.77 6.20 -2.00
CA PHE A 116 11.36 7.16 -3.04
C PHE A 116 11.70 8.60 -2.61
N VAL A 117 11.39 8.96 -1.36
CA VAL A 117 11.73 10.27 -0.80
C VAL A 117 13.25 10.46 -0.69
N LEU A 118 13.99 9.39 -0.36
CA LEU A 118 15.46 9.36 -0.33
C LEU A 118 16.08 9.34 -1.74
N ARG A 119 15.29 9.38 -2.81
CA ARG A 119 15.71 9.27 -4.22
C ARG A 119 16.52 8.01 -4.54
N ILE A 120 16.29 6.95 -3.77
CA ILE A 120 16.90 5.65 -4.02
C ILE A 120 16.10 4.91 -5.10
N VAL A 121 14.77 5.02 -5.10
CA VAL A 121 13.89 4.40 -6.11
C VAL A 121 13.12 5.43 -6.92
N HIS A 122 12.71 5.06 -8.13
CA HIS A 122 12.08 5.97 -9.09
C HIS A 122 10.72 5.43 -9.54
N LEU A 123 9.82 6.34 -9.91
CA LEU A 123 8.52 5.97 -10.50
C LEU A 123 8.61 5.72 -12.01
N SER A 124 9.53 6.39 -12.70
CA SER A 124 9.68 6.31 -14.17
C SER A 124 11.11 5.99 -14.56
N ASP A 125 11.27 5.19 -15.60
CA ASP A 125 12.57 4.75 -16.11
C ASP A 125 13.37 5.94 -16.69
N VAL A 126 12.66 6.95 -17.22
CA VAL A 126 13.24 8.23 -17.67
C VAL A 126 13.91 8.97 -16.52
N ALA A 127 13.27 9.05 -15.36
CA ALA A 127 13.84 9.73 -14.19
C ALA A 127 15.09 9.00 -13.67
N PHE A 128 15.06 7.67 -13.64
CA PHE A 128 16.21 6.85 -13.28
C PHE A 128 17.40 7.09 -14.22
N ARG A 129 17.16 7.05 -15.54
CA ARG A 129 18.21 7.26 -16.56
C ARG A 129 18.78 8.67 -16.54
N ALA A 130 17.93 9.68 -16.32
CA ALA A 130 18.40 11.06 -16.21
C ALA A 130 19.36 11.25 -15.02
N GLU A 131 19.09 10.61 -13.89
CA GLU A 131 20.00 10.64 -12.75
C GLU A 131 21.32 9.91 -13.05
N CYS A 132 21.27 8.74 -13.70
CA CYS A 132 22.45 8.01 -14.14
C CYS A 132 23.31 8.82 -15.12
N ALA A 133 22.68 9.62 -15.99
CA ALA A 133 23.36 10.45 -16.97
C ALA A 133 23.96 11.74 -16.38
N GLY A 134 23.88 11.95 -15.06
CA GLY A 134 24.39 13.17 -14.48
C GLY A 134 23.51 14.41 -14.74
N MET A 135 22.32 14.26 -15.33
CA MET A 135 21.45 15.40 -15.65
C MET A 135 20.83 15.96 -14.37
N PRO A 136 20.63 17.29 -14.24
CA PRO A 136 19.92 17.86 -13.10
C PRO A 136 18.56 17.18 -12.92
N PRO A 137 18.00 17.14 -11.69
CA PRO A 137 16.68 16.58 -11.47
C PRO A 137 15.72 17.17 -12.49
N ILE A 138 15.04 16.31 -13.26
CA ILE A 138 14.08 16.78 -14.27
C ILE A 138 13.06 17.65 -13.53
N GLU A 139 13.20 18.97 -13.65
CA GLU A 139 12.20 19.91 -13.16
C GLU A 139 10.89 19.49 -13.79
N ARG A 140 9.84 19.36 -12.98
CA ARG A 140 8.53 18.99 -13.52
C ARG A 140 8.20 20.10 -14.53
N PRO A 141 8.08 19.80 -15.84
CA PRO A 141 7.65 20.81 -16.77
C PRO A 141 6.35 21.39 -16.26
N GLU A 142 6.18 22.71 -16.39
CA GLU A 142 4.98 23.41 -15.97
C GLU A 142 3.78 22.65 -16.53
N ARG A 143 3.04 21.97 -15.65
CA ARG A 143 2.02 21.03 -16.12
C ARG A 143 0.91 21.88 -16.74
N PRO A 144 0.43 21.54 -17.95
CA PRO A 144 -0.75 22.21 -18.49
C PRO A 144 -1.87 22.12 -17.46
N LYS A 145 -2.55 23.25 -17.20
CA LYS A 145 -3.67 23.31 -16.25
C LYS A 145 -4.65 22.20 -16.61
N LEU A 146 -4.83 21.26 -15.68
CA LEU A 146 -5.77 20.17 -15.90
C LEU A 146 -7.19 20.72 -15.91
N PRO A 147 -8.08 20.18 -16.78
CA PRO A 147 -9.49 20.48 -16.69
C PRO A 147 -10.01 20.21 -15.27
N GLN A 148 -10.83 21.12 -14.74
CA GLN A 148 -11.32 21.04 -13.35
C GLN A 148 -12.03 19.71 -13.04
N TRP A 149 -12.74 19.13 -14.02
CA TRP A 149 -13.40 17.83 -13.84
C TRP A 149 -12.40 16.68 -13.58
N LYS A 150 -11.20 16.71 -14.18
CA LYS A 150 -10.15 15.71 -13.90
C LYS A 150 -9.59 15.85 -12.48
N VAL A 151 -9.47 17.09 -12.01
CA VAL A 151 -9.06 17.39 -10.64
C VAL A 151 -10.12 16.89 -9.66
N ALA A 152 -11.39 17.19 -9.91
CA ALA A 152 -12.51 16.73 -9.08
C ALA A 152 -12.55 15.19 -9.00
N ILE A 153 -12.41 14.48 -10.14
CA ILE A 153 -12.33 13.02 -10.15
C ILE A 153 -11.13 12.54 -9.33
N GLY A 154 -9.96 13.16 -9.46
CA GLY A 154 -8.79 12.78 -8.67
C GLY A 154 -9.02 12.91 -7.17
N ILE A 155 -9.65 14.01 -6.73
CA ILE A 155 -10.00 14.24 -5.32
C ILE A 155 -11.02 13.21 -4.82
N VAL A 156 -12.12 13.01 -5.55
CA VAL A 156 -13.16 12.03 -5.18
C VAL A 156 -12.57 10.63 -5.11
N HIS A 157 -11.71 10.27 -6.07
CA HIS A 157 -11.06 8.97 -6.13
C HIS A 157 -10.09 8.75 -4.95
N PHE A 158 -9.37 9.81 -4.54
CA PHE A 158 -8.53 9.76 -3.35
C PHE A 158 -9.36 9.65 -2.06
N LEU A 159 -10.44 10.42 -1.92
CA LEU A 159 -11.32 10.33 -0.75
C LEU A 159 -11.96 8.94 -0.66
N ALA A 160 -12.41 8.38 -1.78
CA ALA A 160 -12.94 7.02 -1.83
C ALA A 160 -11.90 6.00 -1.34
N TYR A 161 -10.65 6.11 -1.78
CA TYR A 161 -9.55 5.28 -1.25
C TYR A 161 -9.40 5.43 0.26
N SER A 162 -9.35 6.67 0.77
CA SER A 162 -9.17 6.93 2.19
C SER A 162 -10.30 6.30 3.02
N VAL A 163 -11.55 6.41 2.57
CA VAL A 163 -12.70 5.80 3.25
C VAL A 163 -12.60 4.27 3.22
N ILE A 164 -12.28 3.67 2.08
CA ILE A 164 -12.07 2.21 1.94
C ILE A 164 -10.95 1.73 2.87
N PHE A 165 -9.83 2.44 2.88
CA PHE A 165 -8.66 2.10 3.69
C PHE A 165 -8.95 2.22 5.19
N VAL A 166 -9.61 3.30 5.62
CA VAL A 166 -10.03 3.48 7.02
C VAL A 166 -11.05 2.41 7.42
N GLY A 167 -12.01 2.08 6.54
CA GLY A 167 -12.97 1.00 6.77
C GLY A 167 -12.30 -0.36 6.95
N LEU A 168 -11.28 -0.66 6.15
CA LEU A 168 -10.49 -1.89 6.32
C LEU A 168 -9.68 -1.87 7.63
N ALA A 169 -9.05 -0.75 7.98
CA ALA A 169 -8.34 -0.64 9.26
C ALA A 169 -9.29 -0.84 10.45
N TRP A 170 -10.50 -0.28 10.35
CA TRP A 170 -11.56 -0.43 11.35
C TRP A 170 -12.07 -1.87 11.45
N TYR A 171 -12.23 -2.57 10.31
CA TYR A 171 -12.54 -4.00 10.28
C TYR A 171 -11.55 -4.79 11.13
N PHE A 172 -10.25 -4.62 10.90
CA PHE A 172 -9.23 -5.37 11.63
C PHE A 172 -9.26 -5.09 13.14
N TYR A 173 -9.47 -3.83 13.52
CA TYR A 173 -9.62 -3.46 14.92
C TYR A 173 -10.84 -4.15 15.57
N LEU A 174 -12.02 -4.00 14.98
CA LEU A 174 -13.25 -4.61 15.52
C LEU A 174 -13.22 -6.13 15.49
N TYR A 175 -12.64 -6.73 14.44
CA TYR A 175 -12.54 -8.17 14.32
C TYR A 175 -11.71 -8.74 15.48
N MET A 176 -10.60 -8.07 15.83
CA MET A 176 -9.75 -8.48 16.95
C MET A 176 -10.43 -8.29 18.31
N ASP A 177 -11.10 -7.15 18.51
CA ASP A 177 -11.85 -6.88 19.74
C ASP A 177 -12.98 -7.91 19.95
N ALA A 178 -13.75 -8.18 18.90
CA ALA A 178 -14.82 -9.17 18.90
C ALA A 178 -14.27 -10.59 19.11
N PHE A 179 -13.11 -10.93 18.52
CA PHE A 179 -12.53 -12.24 18.72
C PHE A 179 -12.02 -12.46 20.16
N GLN A 180 -11.39 -11.44 20.76
CA GLN A 180 -10.87 -11.51 22.13
C GLN A 180 -11.99 -11.55 23.19
N SER A 181 -13.08 -10.81 22.94
CA SER A 181 -14.22 -10.72 23.87
C SER A 181 -15.33 -11.74 23.60
N GLY A 182 -15.23 -12.48 22.50
CA GLY A 182 -16.16 -13.52 22.08
C GLY A 182 -16.25 -14.68 23.07
N SER A 183 -17.38 -15.38 23.05
CA SER A 183 -17.60 -16.57 23.90
C SER A 183 -16.98 -17.81 23.28
N MET A 184 -16.33 -18.67 24.05
CA MET A 184 -15.84 -19.97 23.54
C MET A 184 -16.96 -20.97 23.26
N VAL A 185 -18.17 -20.72 23.78
CA VAL A 185 -19.35 -21.57 23.61
C VAL A 185 -20.52 -20.71 23.13
N ALA A 186 -21.33 -21.24 22.22
CA ALA A 186 -22.52 -20.54 21.74
C ALA A 186 -23.51 -20.28 22.89
N THR A 187 -23.99 -19.04 22.97
CA THR A 187 -25.04 -18.63 23.93
C THR A 187 -26.22 -18.03 23.18
N SER A 188 -27.31 -17.72 23.90
CA SER A 188 -28.48 -17.05 23.32
C SER A 188 -28.17 -15.65 22.77
N GLU A 189 -27.18 -14.96 23.34
CA GLU A 189 -26.76 -13.62 22.91
C GLU A 189 -25.63 -13.66 21.88
N ARG A 190 -24.78 -14.70 21.94
CA ARG A 190 -23.60 -14.88 21.09
C ARG A 190 -23.66 -16.22 20.38
N SER A 191 -24.28 -16.23 19.22
CA SER A 191 -24.53 -17.43 18.43
C SER A 191 -23.77 -17.47 17.10
N GLU A 192 -23.25 -16.33 16.63
CA GLU A 192 -22.57 -16.26 15.34
C GLU A 192 -21.11 -16.68 15.48
N ALA A 193 -20.69 -17.69 14.71
CA ALA A 193 -19.34 -18.23 14.78
C ALA A 193 -18.35 -17.34 14.02
N LEU A 194 -17.34 -16.83 14.73
CA LEU A 194 -16.18 -16.15 14.19
C LEU A 194 -14.99 -17.09 14.25
N THR A 195 -14.48 -17.48 13.08
CA THR A 195 -13.41 -18.48 12.96
C THR A 195 -12.10 -17.83 12.55
N ASP A 196 -11.02 -18.16 13.24
CA ASP A 196 -9.67 -17.75 12.86
C ASP A 196 -8.64 -18.85 13.14
N HIS A 197 -7.97 -19.34 12.10
CA HIS A 197 -6.95 -20.40 12.15
C HIS A 197 -7.32 -21.61 13.02
N GLY A 198 -8.55 -22.11 12.85
CA GLY A 198 -9.06 -23.29 13.56
C GLY A 198 -9.62 -23.01 14.95
N ASN A 199 -9.48 -21.79 15.48
CA ASN A 199 -10.16 -21.35 16.70
C ASN A 199 -11.51 -20.74 16.34
N ILE A 200 -12.53 -21.05 17.13
CA ILE A 200 -13.89 -20.52 16.95
C ILE A 200 -14.29 -19.82 18.24
N VAL A 201 -14.76 -18.59 18.11
CA VAL A 201 -15.46 -17.86 19.16
C VAL A 201 -16.83 -17.43 18.65
N TYR A 202 -17.77 -17.21 19.55
CA TYR A 202 -19.12 -16.80 19.22
C TYR A 202 -19.33 -15.35 19.61
N ILE A 203 -19.88 -14.58 18.68
CA ILE A 203 -20.14 -13.14 18.81
C ILE A 203 -21.63 -12.85 18.58
N THR A 204 -22.05 -11.61 18.87
CA THR A 204 -23.42 -11.18 18.62
C THR A 204 -23.70 -11.03 17.13
N ARG A 205 -24.98 -11.07 16.76
CA ARG A 205 -25.42 -10.86 15.36
C ARG A 205 -25.04 -9.50 14.79
N ASP A 206 -25.10 -8.46 15.62
CA ASP A 206 -24.80 -7.10 15.18
C ASP A 206 -23.30 -6.90 14.95
N GLU A 207 -22.45 -7.45 15.82
CA GLU A 207 -20.99 -7.50 15.60
C GLU A 207 -20.66 -8.21 14.29
N MET A 208 -21.21 -9.42 14.08
CA MET A 208 -21.00 -10.18 12.86
C MET A 208 -21.45 -9.41 11.61
N ARG A 209 -22.61 -8.72 11.67
CA ARG A 209 -23.11 -7.91 10.57
C ARG A 209 -22.15 -6.76 10.24
N ILE A 210 -21.67 -6.02 11.24
CA ILE A 210 -20.72 -4.91 11.05
C ILE A 210 -19.42 -5.43 10.44
N LEU A 211 -18.89 -6.54 10.95
CA LEU A 211 -17.68 -7.16 10.44
C LEU A 211 -17.84 -7.58 8.97
N ASN A 212 -18.96 -8.21 8.60
CA ASN A 212 -19.24 -8.60 7.23
C ASN A 212 -19.33 -7.40 6.28
N TRP A 213 -19.97 -6.30 6.70
CA TRP A 213 -20.03 -5.08 5.89
C TRP A 213 -18.66 -4.46 5.67
N LEU A 214 -17.85 -4.35 6.73
CA LEU A 214 -16.51 -3.76 6.62
C LEU A 214 -15.56 -4.67 5.84
N PHE A 215 -15.68 -5.99 6.02
CA PHE A 215 -14.98 -6.98 5.21
C PHE A 215 -15.31 -6.79 3.73
N LEU A 216 -16.60 -6.76 3.37
CA LEU A 216 -17.03 -6.54 1.99
C LEU A 216 -16.49 -5.23 1.44
N PHE A 217 -16.61 -4.15 2.22
CA PHE A 217 -16.18 -2.82 1.84
C PHE A 217 -14.66 -2.73 1.60
N GLY A 218 -13.85 -3.37 2.44
CA GLY A 218 -12.39 -3.41 2.27
C GLY A 218 -11.95 -4.36 1.17
N PHE A 219 -12.37 -5.62 1.24
CA PHE A 219 -11.88 -6.70 0.37
C PHE A 219 -12.42 -6.65 -1.05
N ILE A 220 -13.59 -6.04 -1.29
CA ILE A 220 -14.07 -5.75 -2.65
C ILE A 220 -13.71 -4.31 -3.05
N GLY A 221 -13.80 -3.36 -2.12
CA GLY A 221 -13.54 -1.95 -2.41
C GLY A 221 -12.10 -1.69 -2.84
N ILE A 222 -11.10 -2.32 -2.22
CA ILE A 222 -9.69 -2.13 -2.61
C ILE A 222 -9.42 -2.62 -4.04
N PRO A 223 -9.74 -3.87 -4.42
CA PRO A 223 -9.58 -4.32 -5.81
C PRO A 223 -10.34 -3.45 -6.82
N ALA A 224 -11.58 -3.07 -6.52
CA ALA A 224 -12.37 -2.19 -7.37
C ALA A 224 -11.73 -0.79 -7.52
N TRP A 225 -11.20 -0.25 -6.42
CA TRP A 225 -10.46 0.99 -6.41
C TRP A 225 -9.14 0.90 -7.20
N MET A 226 -8.42 -0.22 -7.10
CA MET A 226 -7.20 -0.46 -7.88
C MET A 226 -7.51 -0.57 -9.38
N ALA A 227 -8.56 -1.30 -9.75
CA ALA A 227 -8.99 -1.45 -11.14
C ALA A 227 -9.43 -0.10 -11.75
N SER A 228 -10.23 0.67 -11.00
CA SER A 228 -10.62 2.03 -11.40
C SER A 228 -9.42 2.98 -11.45
N THR A 229 -8.46 2.88 -10.52
CA THR A 229 -7.19 3.63 -10.59
C THR A 229 -6.46 3.35 -11.89
N PHE A 230 -6.33 2.07 -12.27
CA PHE A 230 -5.69 1.67 -13.51
C PHE A 230 -6.41 2.25 -14.72
N TYR A 231 -7.75 2.13 -14.78
CA TYR A 231 -8.54 2.66 -15.88
C TYR A 231 -8.45 4.19 -15.99
N LEU A 232 -8.68 4.91 -14.89
CA LEU A 232 -8.61 6.37 -14.83
C LEU A 232 -7.20 6.88 -15.20
N HIS A 233 -6.16 6.23 -14.70
CA HIS A 233 -4.79 6.64 -14.93
C HIS A 233 -4.30 6.34 -16.34
N PHE A 234 -4.48 5.12 -16.83
CA PHE A 234 -3.91 4.69 -18.12
C PHE A 234 -4.83 4.95 -19.31
N LYS A 235 -6.15 4.82 -19.16
CA LYS A 235 -7.10 5.07 -20.25
C LYS A 235 -7.54 6.53 -20.31
N LEU A 236 -7.96 7.10 -19.18
CA LEU A 236 -8.46 8.48 -19.13
C LEU A 236 -7.37 9.54 -18.90
N LYS A 237 -6.13 9.09 -18.66
CA LYS A 237 -4.96 9.95 -18.42
C LYS A 237 -5.22 10.95 -17.28
N ILE A 238 -5.89 10.50 -16.22
CA ILE A 238 -6.11 11.28 -15.00
C ILE A 238 -4.92 11.03 -14.06
N PRO A 239 -4.19 12.06 -13.62
CA PRO A 239 -3.09 11.88 -12.69
C PRO A 239 -3.66 11.62 -11.29
N LEU A 240 -3.55 10.38 -10.81
CA LEU A 240 -4.09 9.98 -9.51
C LEU A 240 -3.02 9.93 -8.41
N LEU A 241 -1.74 9.69 -8.74
CA LEU A 241 -0.67 9.56 -7.75
C LEU A 241 0.71 10.06 -8.24
N PRO A 242 1.57 10.55 -7.32
CA PRO A 242 1.16 11.15 -6.05
C PRO A 242 0.41 12.44 -6.35
N MET A 243 -0.69 12.70 -5.65
CA MET A 243 -1.35 14.01 -5.71
C MET A 243 -0.30 15.07 -5.39
N PRO A 244 0.06 15.94 -6.33
CA PRO A 244 1.02 16.97 -6.05
C PRO A 244 0.41 17.88 -4.99
N THR A 245 1.14 18.16 -3.91
CA THR A 245 0.80 19.24 -2.95
C THR A 245 0.54 20.58 -3.65
N GLU A 246 1.02 20.72 -4.88
CA GLU A 246 0.82 21.81 -5.83
C GLU A 246 -0.64 21.97 -6.33
N TRP A 247 -1.51 20.97 -6.12
CA TRP A 247 -2.93 21.01 -6.52
C TRP A 247 -3.84 21.50 -5.39
N LEU A 248 -3.32 21.57 -4.17
CA LEU A 248 -3.97 22.27 -3.09
C LEU A 248 -3.84 23.78 -3.38
N PRO A 249 -4.91 24.57 -3.22
CA PRO A 249 -4.79 26.01 -3.34
C PRO A 249 -3.64 26.48 -2.45
N LYS A 250 -2.74 27.29 -3.00
CA LYS A 250 -1.74 27.99 -2.19
C LYS A 250 -2.53 28.86 -1.21
N ILE A 251 -2.62 28.43 0.04
CA ILE A 251 -3.11 29.27 1.12
C ILE A 251 -2.10 30.43 1.18
N ARG A 252 -2.54 31.60 0.71
CA ARG A 252 -1.80 32.85 0.82
C ARG A 252 -2.17 33.51 2.13
#